data_AF-A0A534W8E6-F1
#
_entry.id   AF-A0A534W8E6-F1
#
_cell.length_a   1.000
_cell.length_b   1.000
_cell.length_c   1.000
_cell.angle_alpha   90.00
_cell.angle_beta   90.00
_cell.angle_gamma   90.00
#
_symmetry.space_group_name_H-M   'P 1'
#
loop_
_entity.id
_entity.type
_entity.pdbx_description
1 polymer ?
#
loop_
_entity_poly.entity_id
_entity_poly.type
_entity_poly.pdbx_seq_one_letter_code
_entity_poly.pdbx_strand_id
1 'polypeptide(L)' 'MCRHLGIDPLGLLGSGALLATVPPAHVARVLGAWHRRGIDGQAIGHVARGRGVSAHRRGRRVRFPWTTEDEIIRVLA' A
#
# COMPACT_ATOMS: atom_id res chain seq x y z
N MET A 1 2.82 16.34 3.25
CA MET A 1 3.59 15.95 4.43
C MET A 1 4.80 15.09 4.08
N CYS A 2 4.66 13.82 3.67
CA CYS A 2 5.79 12.90 3.47
C CYS A 2 6.90 13.44 2.55
N ARG A 3 6.53 14.01 1.39
CA ARG A 3 7.48 14.66 0.45
C ARG A 3 8.30 15.77 1.11
N HIS A 4 7.70 16.55 2.00
CA HIS A 4 8.37 17.66 2.68
C HIS A 4 9.32 17.17 3.78
N LEU A 5 8.96 16.07 4.44
CA LEU A 5 9.76 15.45 5.50
C LEU A 5 10.79 14.43 4.98
N GLY A 6 10.82 14.14 3.67
CA GLY A 6 11.75 13.18 3.09
C GLY A 6 11.48 11.72 3.45
N ILE A 7 10.27 11.39 3.91
CA ILE A 7 9.85 10.03 4.28
C ILE A 7 9.06 9.36 3.16
N ASP A 8 9.24 8.05 2.98
CA ASP A 8 8.46 7.19 2.12
C ASP A 8 7.11 6.86 2.80
N PRO A 9 5.96 7.20 2.19
CA PRO A 9 4.67 6.87 2.76
C PRO A 9 4.42 5.36 2.94
N LEU A 10 5.13 4.48 2.22
CA LEU A 10 5.00 3.02 2.40
C LEU A 10 5.71 2.49 3.65
N GLY A 11 6.60 3.27 4.26
CA GLY A 11 7.29 2.93 5.50
C GLY A 11 6.62 3.47 6.77
N LEU A 12 5.46 4.11 6.64
CA LEU A 12 4.64 4.59 7.77
C LEU A 12 3.67 3.51 8.25
N LEU A 13 3.42 3.43 9.56
CA LEU A 13 2.38 2.56 10.09
C LEU A 13 0.99 3.11 9.74
N GLY A 14 0.20 2.30 9.01
CA GLY A 14 -1.14 2.67 8.57
C GLY A 14 -2.24 2.25 9.55
N SER A 15 -2.30 2.81 10.77
CA SER A 15 -3.24 2.42 11.83
C SER A 15 -4.74 2.53 11.48
N GLY A 16 -5.09 3.15 10.36
CA GLY A 16 -6.47 3.28 9.84
C GLY A 16 -6.69 2.70 8.44
N ALA A 17 -5.75 1.90 7.91
CA ALA A 17 -5.83 1.33 6.56
C ALA A 17 -6.02 -0.20 6.60
N LEU A 18 -6.75 -0.74 5.62
CA LEU A 18 -6.93 -2.17 5.43
C LEU A 18 -6.15 -2.63 4.19
N LEU A 19 -5.29 -3.63 4.36
CA LEU A 19 -4.69 -4.40 3.27
C LEU A 19 -5.37 -5.77 3.18
N ALA A 20 -5.99 -6.08 2.05
CA ALA A 20 -6.73 -7.32 1.86
C ALA A 20 -6.48 -7.93 0.48
N THR A 21 -6.57 -9.26 0.40
CA THR A 21 -6.60 -10.01 -0.85
C THR A 21 -8.04 -10.35 -1.20
N VAL A 22 -8.41 -10.19 -2.47
CA VAL A 22 -9.76 -10.42 -2.97
C VAL A 22 -9.64 -11.20 -4.28
N PRO A 23 -10.49 -12.23 -4.54
CA PRO A 23 -10.54 -12.87 -5.85
C PRO A 23 -10.75 -11.82 -6.96
N PRO A 24 -10.02 -11.89 -8.09
CA PRO A 24 -10.08 -10.86 -9.14
C PRO A 24 -11.50 -10.51 -9.60
N ALA A 25 -12.37 -11.52 -9.69
CA ALA A 25 -13.78 -11.37 -10.07
C ALA A 25 -14.63 -10.57 -9.06
N HIS A 26 -14.13 -10.31 -7.86
CA HIS A 26 -14.87 -9.62 -6.80
C HIS A 26 -14.33 -8.23 -6.47
N VAL A 27 -13.20 -7.81 -7.06
CA VAL A 27 -12.56 -6.52 -6.76
C VAL A 27 -13.51 -5.35 -6.97
N ALA A 28 -14.16 -5.26 -8.15
CA ALA A 28 -15.08 -4.17 -8.46
C ALA A 28 -16.28 -4.12 -7.49
N ARG A 29 -16.81 -5.29 -7.10
CA ARG A 29 -17.94 -5.40 -6.15
C ARG A 29 -17.54 -4.90 -4.76
N VAL A 30 -16.36 -5.30 -4.28
CA VAL A 30 -15.84 -4.90 -2.97
C VAL A 30 -15.57 -3.40 -2.94
N LEU A 31 -14.87 -2.85 -3.94
CA LEU A 31 -14.60 -1.41 -4.02
C LEU A 31 -15.90 -0.60 -4.09
N GLY A 32 -16.89 -1.04 -4.87
CA GLY A 32 -18.20 -0.39 -4.90
C GLY A 32 -18.93 -0.44 -3.56
N ALA A 33 -18.81 -1.54 -2.80
CA ALA A 33 -19.41 -1.66 -1.47
C ALA A 33 -18.73 -0.74 -0.44
N TRP A 34 -17.41 -0.59 -0.52
CA TRP A 34 -16.66 0.33 0.33
C TRP A 34 -16.99 1.79 0.01
N HIS A 35 -17.02 2.16 -1.27
CA HIS A 35 -17.35 3.52 -1.70
C HIS A 35 -18.74 3.95 -1.22
N ARG A 36 -19.75 3.06 -1.31
CA ARG A 36 -21.11 3.33 -0.76
C ARG A 36 -21.15 3.54 0.75
N ARG A 37 -20.11 3.11 1.48
CA ARG A 37 -19.96 3.31 2.93
C ARG A 37 -19.01 4.46 3.27
N GLY A 38 -18.58 5.24 2.28
CA GLY A 38 -17.61 6.32 2.48
C GLY A 38 -16.19 5.83 2.75
N ILE A 39 -15.85 4.60 2.36
CA ILE A 39 -14.52 4.01 2.51
C ILE A 39 -13.84 4.02 1.15
N ASP A 40 -12.74 4.76 1.05
CA ASP A 40 -11.90 4.75 -0.16
C ASP A 40 -11.06 3.47 -0.22
N GLY A 41 -10.95 2.91 -1.42
CA GLY A 41 -10.13 1.73 -1.65
C GLY A 41 -9.62 1.67 -3.07
N GLN A 42 -8.50 0.98 -3.25
CA GLN A 42 -7.85 0.84 -4.53
C GLN A 42 -7.23 -0.55 -4.66
N ALA A 43 -7.35 -1.16 -5.84
CA ALA A 43 -6.54 -2.32 -6.18
C ALA A 43 -5.11 -1.85 -6.48
N ILE A 44 -4.16 -2.28 -5.64
CA ILE A 44 -2.74 -1.84 -5.70
C ILE A 44 -1.79 -2.89 -6.28
N GLY A 45 -2.29 -4.08 -6.62
CA GLY A 45 -1.47 -5.17 -7.14
C GLY A 45 -2.23 -6.48 -7.23
N HIS A 46 -1.49 -7.57 -7.41
CA HIS A 46 -2.03 -8.92 -7.46
C HIS A 46 -1.09 -9.88 -6.73
N VAL A 47 -1.65 -10.98 -6.23
CA VAL A 47 -0.87 -12.10 -5.68
C VAL A 47 -0.62 -13.10 -6.81
N ALA A 48 0.63 -13.50 -6.99
CA ALA A 48 1.05 -14.52 -7.95
C ALA A 48 1.91 -15.57 -7.25
N ARG A 49 2.08 -16.73 -7.88
CA ARG A 49 3.06 -17.72 -7.42
C ARG A 49 4.47 -17.12 -7.47
N GLY A 50 5.24 -17.30 -6.40
CA GLY A 50 6.59 -16.75 -6.28
C GLY A 50 7.00 -16.54 -4.83
N ARG A 51 8.03 -15.72 -4.60
CA ARG A 51 8.52 -15.36 -3.27
C ARG A 51 8.67 -13.84 -3.16
N GLY A 52 8.33 -13.30 -2.00
CA GLY A 52 8.51 -11.88 -1.68
C GLY A 52 7.53 -10.95 -2.39
N VAL A 53 7.89 -9.66 -2.40
CA VAL A 53 7.08 -8.57 -2.97
C VAL A 53 7.88 -7.87 -4.06
N SER A 54 7.26 -7.69 -5.23
CA SER A 54 7.81 -6.91 -6.34
C SER A 54 7.06 -5.60 -6.50
N ALA A 55 7.77 -4.47 -6.46
CA ALA A 55 7.20 -3.15 -6.71
C ALA A 55 7.47 -2.69 -8.14
N HIS A 56 6.56 -1.88 -8.68
CA HIS A 56 6.73 -1.22 -9.96
C HIS A 56 6.50 0.28 -9.80
N ARG A 57 7.37 1.10 -10.38
CA ARG A 57 7.23 2.56 -10.44
C ARG A 57 7.37 3.00 -11.88
N ARG A 58 6.31 3.61 -12.44
CA ARG A 58 6.25 4.04 -13.86
C ARG A 58 6.63 2.89 -14.82
N GLY A 59 6.07 1.71 -14.59
CA GLY A 59 6.32 0.50 -15.40
C GLY A 59 7.66 -0.20 -15.15
N ARG A 60 8.57 0.38 -14.36
CA ARG A 60 9.88 -0.22 -14.05
C ARG A 60 9.84 -0.96 -12.73
N ARG A 61 10.44 -2.16 -12.68
CA ARG A 61 10.62 -2.91 -11.43
C ARG A 61 11.56 -2.14 -10.50
N VAL A 62 11.17 -1.98 -9.25
CA VAL A 62 11.95 -1.34 -8.18
C VAL A 62 11.98 -2.23 -6.95
N ARG A 63 12.95 -2.00 -6.06
CA ARG A 63 12.97 -2.64 -4.75
C ARG A 63 11.78 -2.13 -3.93
N PHE A 64 11.06 -3.04 -3.28
CA PHE A 64 10.03 -2.65 -2.32
C PHE A 64 10.70 -2.04 -1.08
N PRO A 65 10.29 -0.85 -0.62
CA PRO A 65 10.86 -0.22 0.56
C PRO A 65 10.37 -0.98 1.81
N TRP A 66 11.18 -1.93 2.28
CA TRP A 66 10.95 -2.62 3.55
C TRP A 66 11.70 -1.88 4.65
N THR A 67 10.96 -1.39 5.65
CA THR A 67 11.50 -0.86 6.90
C THR A 67 10.97 -1.69 8.07
N THR A 68 11.81 -1.93 9.06
CA THR A 68 11.42 -2.61 10.30
C THR A 68 10.93 -1.63 11.37
N GLU A 69 11.18 -0.34 11.16
CA GLU A 69 10.77 0.77 12.02
C GLU A 69 9.87 1.72 11.23
N ASP A 70 8.98 2.41 11.95
CA ASP A 70 8.14 3.45 11.38
C ASP A 70 9.02 4.61 10.90
N GLU A 71 8.84 5.03 9.64
CA GLU A 71 9.62 6.12 9.07
C GLU A 71 9.45 7.47 9.78
N ILE A 72 8.37 7.66 10.56
CA ILE A 72 8.20 8.89 11.35
C ILE A 72 9.30 9.09 12.39
N ILE A 73 9.90 7.99 12.89
CA ILE A 73 10.98 8.06 13.89
C ILE A 73 12.19 8.81 13.34
N ARG A 74 12.46 8.74 12.03
CA ARG A 74 13.57 9.45 11.37
C ARG A 74 13.43 10.97 11.41
N VAL A 75 12.22 11.47 11.68
CA VAL A 75 11.91 12.90 11.76
C VAL A 75 11.89 13.38 13.21
N LEU A 76 11.57 12.49 14.16
CA LEU A 76 11.38 12.81 15.58
C LEU A 76 12.62 12.56 16.44
N ALA A 77 13.59 11.80 15.93
CA ALA A 77 14.91 11.60 16.53
C ALA A 77 15.86 12.76 16.19
#